data_AF-A0AAJ1UZG6-F1
#
_entry.id   AF-A0AAJ1UZG6-F1
#
_cell.length_a   1.000
_cell.length_b   1.000
_cell.length_c   1.000
_cell.angle_alpha   90.00
_cell.angle_beta   90.00
_cell.angle_gamma   90.00
#
_symmetry.space_group_name_H-M   'P 1'
#
loop_
_entity.id
_entity.type
_entity.pdbx_description
1 polymer ?
#
loop_
_entity_poly.entity_id
_entity_poly.type
_entity_poly.pdbx_seq_one_letter_code
_entity_poly.pdbx_strand_id
1 'polypeptide(L)'
;MTIQEHVPTQLESLAAQPIGSGDELAGRFPLTINPNPASQTEYDAVMNDLTFGCQFTDHMAHMRWIKGEGWTDRGVIPYGPLDLTPGAAVLHYSQSVFEGIKAYRHDDGSIWTFRPTFNAARINHSARRLALPEMDREDFVASLVDYVRADSKWVPEGDGTSLYLRPFMFASEAFVGVHAAQVVDYYVIGSPSGPYFKSGFTGVAIWVVKGYHRAGPGGTGTAKAGGNYAASLMPQEVAAEKGFSQVCFLDTYEEKYLEELGGMNMFVVMADGTIRTPELSGVILEGGTRSAICRMLREQGTEVREEKIALDELVAGIRSGVVSEIFACGTAAVVTPITRLTNDDFDVELPVGEKTKAIHAELTGIQMGHRPDPYNWLYRLA
;
A
#
# COMPACT_ATOMS: atom_id res chain seq x y z
N MET A 1 8.73 -27.09 -18.10
CA MET A 1 7.83 -26.48 -17.10
C MET A 1 6.70 -25.82 -17.87
N THR A 2 5.46 -26.15 -17.57
CA THR A 2 4.29 -25.49 -18.18
C THR A 2 4.19 -24.11 -17.57
N ILE A 3 4.27 -23.05 -18.37
CA ILE A 3 4.10 -21.67 -17.89
C ILE A 3 2.66 -21.55 -17.38
N GLN A 4 2.48 -21.23 -16.10
CA GLN A 4 1.16 -20.95 -15.53
C GLN A 4 0.69 -19.60 -16.09
N GLU A 5 -0.37 -19.60 -16.89
CA GLU A 5 -0.95 -18.35 -17.38
C GLU A 5 -1.50 -17.53 -16.21
N HIS A 6 -1.17 -16.24 -16.16
CA HIS A 6 -1.70 -15.33 -15.15
C HIS A 6 -3.08 -14.84 -15.58
N VAL A 7 -4.10 -15.18 -14.80
CA VAL A 7 -5.46 -14.68 -14.98
C VAL A 7 -5.63 -13.39 -14.17
N PRO A 8 -5.92 -12.25 -14.81
CA PRO A 8 -6.10 -10.99 -14.11
C PRO A 8 -7.32 -11.01 -13.17
N THR A 9 -7.20 -10.40 -11.99
CA THR A 9 -8.36 -10.12 -11.13
C THR A 9 -9.26 -9.03 -11.72
N GLN A 10 -10.39 -8.76 -11.06
CA GLN A 10 -11.24 -7.62 -11.42
C GLN A 10 -10.49 -6.28 -11.27
N LEU A 11 -9.71 -6.09 -10.20
CA LEU A 11 -8.93 -4.87 -10.01
C LEU A 11 -7.84 -4.72 -11.07
N GLU A 12 -7.14 -5.80 -11.41
CA GLU A 12 -6.15 -5.80 -12.49
C GLU A 12 -6.80 -5.47 -13.85
N SER A 13 -7.97 -6.06 -14.13
CA SER A 13 -8.71 -5.79 -15.36
C SER A 13 -9.15 -4.33 -15.46
N LEU A 14 -9.63 -3.74 -14.34
CA LEU A 14 -9.95 -2.31 -14.29
C LEU A 14 -8.69 -1.46 -14.45
N ALA A 15 -7.59 -1.82 -13.79
CA ALA A 15 -6.33 -1.09 -13.84
C ALA A 15 -5.68 -1.09 -15.23
N ALA A 16 -5.93 -2.13 -16.04
CA ALA A 16 -5.36 -2.30 -17.36
C ALA A 16 -5.99 -1.40 -18.44
N GLN A 17 -7.15 -0.78 -18.19
CA GLN A 17 -7.73 0.13 -19.17
C GLN A 17 -6.85 1.39 -19.27
N PRO A 18 -6.63 1.91 -20.49
CA PRO A 18 -5.73 3.02 -20.73
C PRO A 18 -6.23 4.31 -20.06
N ILE A 19 -5.28 5.18 -19.74
CA ILE A 19 -5.49 6.56 -19.28
C ILE A 19 -4.55 7.48 -20.06
N GLY A 20 -4.83 8.78 -20.08
CA GLY A 20 -3.89 9.77 -20.63
C GLY A 20 -2.50 9.68 -20.00
N SER A 21 -1.49 10.08 -20.74
CA SER A 21 -0.12 10.27 -20.25
C SER A 21 -0.05 11.39 -19.19
N GLY A 22 1.04 11.43 -18.42
CA GLY A 22 1.19 12.46 -17.39
C GLY A 22 1.08 13.88 -17.95
N ASP A 23 1.58 14.12 -19.17
CA ASP A 23 1.47 15.42 -19.83
C ASP A 23 0.05 15.77 -20.27
N GLU A 24 -0.74 14.78 -20.71
CA GLU A 24 -2.14 14.99 -21.08
C GLU A 24 -3.05 15.21 -19.87
N LEU A 25 -2.70 14.64 -18.72
CA LEU A 25 -3.45 14.79 -17.48
C LEU A 25 -3.06 16.03 -16.67
N ALA A 26 -1.91 16.63 -16.96
CA ALA A 26 -1.42 17.80 -16.23
C ALA A 26 -2.32 19.03 -16.38
N GLY A 27 -2.42 19.80 -15.30
CA GLY A 27 -3.24 21.01 -15.20
C GLY A 27 -4.70 20.75 -14.84
N ARG A 28 -5.11 19.49 -14.62
CA ARG A 28 -6.46 19.17 -14.12
C ARG A 28 -6.66 19.60 -12.67
N PHE A 29 -5.58 19.59 -11.89
CA PHE A 29 -5.52 20.13 -10.54
C PHE A 29 -4.67 21.41 -10.56
N PRO A 30 -5.28 22.60 -10.76
CA PRO A 30 -4.54 23.84 -10.84
C PRO A 30 -3.77 24.14 -9.55
N LEU A 31 -2.55 24.65 -9.69
CA LEU A 31 -1.66 24.98 -8.58
C LEU A 31 -2.02 26.33 -7.95
N THR A 32 -2.21 26.32 -6.64
CA THR A 32 -2.15 27.49 -5.76
C THR A 32 -0.83 27.46 -5.01
N ILE A 33 0.04 28.42 -5.31
CA ILE A 33 1.39 28.50 -4.75
C ILE A 33 1.32 28.67 -3.22
N ASN A 34 2.10 27.89 -2.49
CA ASN A 34 2.31 28.08 -1.05
C ASN A 34 3.04 29.41 -0.79
N PRO A 35 2.42 30.38 -0.07
CA PRO A 35 3.06 31.66 0.25
C PRO A 35 4.18 31.53 1.30
N ASN A 36 4.23 30.41 2.03
CA ASN A 36 5.22 30.12 3.07
C ASN A 36 5.78 28.69 2.87
N PRO A 37 6.50 28.41 1.76
CA PRO A 37 7.13 27.11 1.57
C PRO A 37 8.23 26.91 2.60
N ALA A 38 8.61 25.65 2.84
CA ALA A 38 9.73 25.31 3.71
C ALA A 38 10.98 26.08 3.30
N SER A 39 11.62 26.69 4.30
CA SER A 39 12.93 27.32 4.15
C SER A 39 13.98 26.28 3.73
N GLN A 40 15.12 26.75 3.21
CA GLN A 40 16.21 25.85 2.85
C GLN A 40 16.67 24.99 4.05
N THR A 41 16.68 25.56 5.25
CA THR A 41 17.06 24.84 6.47
C THR A 41 16.07 23.73 6.83
N GLU A 42 14.76 23.97 6.69
CA GLU A 42 13.74 22.95 6.92
C GLU A 42 13.80 21.85 5.85
N TYR A 43 13.96 22.23 4.59
CA TYR A 43 14.18 21.28 3.49
C TYR A 43 15.41 20.40 3.74
N ASP A 44 16.57 20.99 4.05
CA ASP A 44 17.80 20.25 4.31
C ASP A 44 17.65 19.31 5.52
N ALA A 45 16.94 19.73 6.56
CA ALA A 45 16.69 18.90 7.73
C ALA A 45 15.88 17.63 7.38
N VAL A 46 14.83 17.76 6.55
CA VAL A 46 14.03 16.62 6.11
C VAL A 46 14.82 15.72 5.16
N MET A 47 15.51 16.30 4.17
CA MET A 47 16.19 15.52 3.13
C MET A 47 17.43 14.79 3.66
N ASN A 48 18.03 15.25 4.76
CA ASN A 48 19.14 14.57 5.43
C ASN A 48 18.69 13.44 6.38
N ASP A 49 17.44 13.43 6.85
CA ASP A 49 16.88 12.34 7.66
C ASP A 49 15.49 11.93 7.17
N LEU A 50 15.48 11.15 6.10
CA LEU A 50 14.27 10.64 5.46
C LEU A 50 13.57 9.60 6.34
N THR A 51 12.69 10.07 7.22
CA THR A 51 11.85 9.24 8.09
C THR A 51 10.45 9.10 7.50
N PHE A 52 10.02 7.85 7.32
CA PHE A 52 8.74 7.51 6.70
C PHE A 52 7.54 8.13 7.45
N GLY A 53 6.77 8.98 6.76
CA GLY A 53 5.44 9.42 7.21
C GLY A 53 5.43 10.48 8.32
N CYS A 54 6.57 11.07 8.67
CA CYS A 54 6.68 12.05 9.76
C CYS A 54 6.83 13.49 9.26
N GLN A 55 7.32 13.68 8.04
CA GLN A 55 7.56 15.00 7.43
C GLN A 55 6.77 15.10 6.12
N PHE A 56 6.21 16.27 5.83
CA PHE A 56 5.33 16.50 4.69
C PHE A 56 5.84 17.64 3.81
N THR A 57 5.43 17.65 2.54
CA THR A 57 5.87 18.63 1.54
C THR A 57 5.08 19.94 1.61
N ASP A 58 5.38 20.88 0.71
CA ASP A 58 4.82 22.25 0.74
C ASP A 58 3.34 22.33 0.30
N HIS A 59 2.86 21.36 -0.47
CA HIS A 59 1.52 21.32 -1.04
C HIS A 59 0.78 20.01 -0.71
N MET A 60 -0.51 19.97 -1.06
CA MET A 60 -1.36 18.79 -1.09
C MET A 60 -2.35 18.91 -2.25
N ALA A 61 -2.74 17.80 -2.88
CA ALA A 61 -3.87 17.82 -3.82
C ALA A 61 -5.19 17.77 -3.05
N HIS A 62 -6.24 18.39 -3.58
CA HIS A 62 -7.60 18.40 -3.02
C HIS A 62 -8.64 18.27 -4.15
N MET A 63 -9.72 17.55 -3.85
CA MET A 63 -10.96 17.55 -4.63
C MET A 63 -12.14 17.32 -3.69
N ARG A 64 -13.28 17.95 -3.96
CA ARG A 64 -14.50 17.81 -3.15
C ARG A 64 -15.58 17.08 -3.92
N TRP A 65 -16.39 16.29 -3.23
CA TRP A 65 -17.60 15.70 -3.78
C TRP A 65 -18.83 16.14 -3.00
N ILE A 66 -19.88 16.53 -3.72
CA ILE A 66 -21.20 16.83 -3.16
C ILE A 66 -22.25 16.00 -3.90
N LYS A 67 -23.14 15.34 -3.16
CA LYS A 67 -24.22 14.53 -3.73
C LYS A 67 -25.12 15.38 -4.63
N GLY A 68 -25.25 14.97 -5.89
CA GLY A 68 -26.03 15.68 -6.91
C GLY A 68 -25.20 16.64 -7.77
N GLU A 69 -24.04 17.06 -7.30
CA GLU A 69 -23.10 17.92 -8.05
C GLU A 69 -21.92 17.11 -8.61
N GLY A 70 -21.50 16.05 -7.91
CA GLY A 70 -20.35 15.23 -8.30
C GLY A 70 -19.05 15.75 -7.71
N TRP A 71 -17.93 15.40 -8.33
CA TRP A 71 -16.60 15.86 -7.93
C TRP A 71 -16.29 17.22 -8.55
N THR A 72 -15.91 18.18 -7.72
CA THR A 72 -15.61 19.58 -8.03
C THR A 72 -14.38 20.06 -7.25
N ASP A 73 -14.02 21.34 -7.37
CA ASP A 73 -13.00 22.00 -6.55
C ASP A 73 -11.63 21.31 -6.57
N ARG A 74 -11.17 20.92 -7.76
CA ARG A 74 -9.83 20.36 -7.99
C ARG A 74 -8.76 21.41 -7.74
N GLY A 75 -7.69 21.04 -7.04
CA GLY A 75 -6.50 21.89 -6.94
C GLY A 75 -5.31 21.22 -6.27
N VAL A 76 -4.11 21.73 -6.56
CA VAL A 76 -2.93 21.55 -5.72
C VAL A 76 -2.81 22.80 -4.87
N ILE A 77 -2.98 22.66 -3.56
CA ILE A 77 -3.08 23.76 -2.60
C ILE A 77 -1.97 23.67 -1.54
N PRO A 78 -1.66 24.75 -0.81
CA PRO A 78 -0.66 24.70 0.26
C PRO A 78 -1.01 23.63 1.30
N TYR A 79 -0.01 22.85 1.75
CA TYR A 79 -0.21 21.88 2.82
C TYR A 79 -0.61 22.61 4.11
N GLY A 80 -1.64 22.13 4.80
CA GLY A 80 -2.17 22.80 5.98
C GLY A 80 -3.25 22.00 6.71
N PRO A 81 -3.74 22.51 7.85
CA PRO A 81 -4.80 21.88 8.60
C PRO A 81 -6.09 21.77 7.78
N LEU A 82 -6.84 20.69 8.01
CA LEU A 82 -8.16 20.49 7.42
C LEU A 82 -9.23 21.24 8.24
N ASP A 83 -10.13 21.96 7.56
CA ASP A 83 -11.26 22.64 8.19
C ASP A 83 -12.41 21.64 8.44
N LEU A 84 -12.38 20.99 9.60
CA LEU A 84 -13.40 20.02 10.01
C LEU A 84 -14.18 20.50 11.22
N THR A 85 -15.50 20.48 11.11
CA THR A 85 -16.37 20.69 12.27
C THR A 85 -16.26 19.48 13.22
N PRO A 86 -16.49 19.66 14.54
CA PRO A 86 -16.58 18.53 15.46
C PRO A 86 -17.67 17.51 15.12
N GLY A 87 -18.66 17.91 14.31
CA GLY A 87 -19.71 17.04 13.81
C GLY A 87 -19.36 16.26 12.55
N ALA A 88 -18.14 16.40 11.99
CA ALA A 88 -17.75 15.71 10.77
C ALA A 88 -17.85 14.18 10.94
N ALA A 89 -18.60 13.52 10.07
CA ALA A 89 -18.95 12.10 10.24
C ALA A 89 -17.74 11.15 10.29
N VAL A 90 -16.62 11.50 9.64
CA VAL A 90 -15.37 10.74 9.76
C VAL A 90 -14.89 10.60 11.22
N LEU A 91 -15.11 11.62 12.06
CA LEU A 91 -14.67 11.64 13.46
C LEU A 91 -15.50 10.70 14.35
N HIS A 92 -16.71 10.33 13.90
CA HIS A 92 -17.64 9.50 14.68
C HIS A 92 -17.75 8.08 14.13
N TYR A 93 -17.67 7.92 12.81
CA TYR A 93 -18.00 6.66 12.13
C TYR A 93 -16.89 6.11 11.24
N SER A 94 -15.71 6.77 11.19
CA SER A 94 -14.56 6.33 10.41
C SER A 94 -14.90 6.00 8.95
N GLN A 95 -15.85 6.73 8.34
CA GLN A 95 -16.20 6.58 6.93
C GLN A 95 -15.08 7.20 6.06
N SER A 96 -13.97 6.47 5.94
CA SER A 96 -12.74 6.91 5.27
C SER A 96 -11.99 5.75 4.62
N VAL A 97 -11.34 6.05 3.50
CA VAL A 97 -10.47 5.13 2.76
C VAL A 97 -9.20 5.84 2.31
N PHE A 98 -8.14 5.09 2.10
CA PHE A 98 -6.86 5.65 1.68
C PHE A 98 -6.11 4.72 0.73
N GLU A 99 -5.09 5.27 0.09
CA GLU A 99 -4.14 4.57 -0.76
C GLU A 99 -2.70 4.83 -0.31
N GLY A 100 -1.79 4.02 -0.83
CA GLY A 100 -0.37 4.19 -0.61
C GLY A 100 0.40 3.88 -1.88
N ILE A 101 1.06 4.89 -2.42
CA ILE A 101 1.84 4.81 -3.65
C ILE A 101 3.13 5.62 -3.50
N LYS A 102 4.13 5.39 -4.34
CA LYS A 102 5.44 6.05 -4.26
C LYS A 102 5.77 6.75 -5.58
N ALA A 103 6.44 7.88 -5.50
CA ALA A 103 7.13 8.52 -6.61
C ALA A 103 8.65 8.34 -6.45
N TYR A 104 9.31 8.00 -7.55
CA TYR A 104 10.73 7.67 -7.62
C TYR A 104 11.39 8.59 -8.64
N ARG A 105 12.52 9.20 -8.26
CA ARG A 105 13.35 9.91 -9.23
C ARG A 105 14.26 8.91 -9.94
N HIS A 106 14.29 8.97 -11.26
CA HIS A 106 15.22 8.19 -12.08
C HIS A 106 16.48 9.01 -12.38
N ASP A 107 17.54 8.36 -12.87
CA ASP A 107 18.84 8.97 -13.13
C ASP A 107 18.81 10.14 -14.14
N ASP A 108 17.83 10.15 -15.05
CA ASP A 108 17.63 11.24 -16.02
C ASP A 108 16.87 12.45 -15.43
N GLY A 109 16.53 12.39 -14.15
CA GLY A 109 15.80 13.43 -13.40
C GLY A 109 14.28 13.33 -13.52
N SER A 110 13.75 12.47 -14.40
CA SER A 110 12.31 12.23 -14.50
C SER A 110 11.76 11.56 -13.25
N ILE A 111 10.47 11.75 -12.99
CA ILE A 111 9.81 11.20 -11.79
C ILE A 111 8.72 10.22 -12.22
N TRP A 112 8.77 9.01 -11.68
CA TRP A 112 7.88 7.91 -12.04
C TRP A 112 7.14 7.38 -10.83
N THR A 113 6.01 6.72 -11.07
CA THR A 113 5.26 5.99 -10.07
C THR A 113 4.90 4.59 -10.55
N PHE A 114 4.60 3.69 -9.60
CA PHE A 114 4.37 2.28 -9.87
C PHE A 114 2.89 1.94 -9.79
N ARG A 115 2.32 1.52 -10.94
CA ARG A 115 0.95 1.03 -11.13
C ARG A 115 -0.16 1.95 -10.58
N PRO A 116 -0.16 3.26 -10.87
CA PRO A 116 -1.12 4.19 -10.27
C PRO A 116 -2.57 3.88 -10.63
N THR A 117 -2.83 3.26 -11.79
CA THR A 117 -4.17 2.80 -12.19
C THR A 117 -4.70 1.66 -11.32
N PHE A 118 -3.82 0.84 -10.74
CA PHE A 118 -4.21 -0.19 -9.76
C PHE A 118 -4.67 0.46 -8.46
N ASN A 119 -3.94 1.46 -7.98
CA ASN A 119 -4.34 2.25 -6.81
C ASN A 119 -5.66 2.98 -7.05
N ALA A 120 -5.87 3.56 -8.24
CA ALA A 120 -7.14 4.19 -8.63
C ALA A 120 -8.31 3.19 -8.64
N ALA A 121 -8.12 1.98 -9.17
CA ALA A 121 -9.14 0.94 -9.13
C ALA A 121 -9.47 0.51 -7.68
N ARG A 122 -8.45 0.37 -6.83
CA ARG A 122 -8.61 -0.10 -5.45
C ARG A 122 -9.20 0.95 -4.51
N ILE A 123 -8.91 2.24 -4.70
CA ILE A 123 -9.56 3.30 -3.91
C ILE A 123 -11.07 3.35 -4.22
N ASN A 124 -11.47 3.16 -5.48
CA ASN A 124 -12.89 3.07 -5.86
C ASN A 124 -13.57 1.81 -5.30
N HIS A 125 -12.88 0.66 -5.30
CA HIS A 125 -13.37 -0.54 -4.61
C HIS A 125 -13.59 -0.28 -3.12
N SER A 126 -12.64 0.40 -2.48
CA SER A 126 -12.72 0.76 -1.06
C SER A 126 -13.86 1.75 -0.81
N ALA A 127 -14.01 2.76 -1.66
CA ALA A 127 -15.06 3.76 -1.59
C ALA A 127 -16.44 3.10 -1.68
N ARG A 128 -16.65 2.21 -2.65
CA ARG A 128 -17.90 1.45 -2.79
C ARG A 128 -18.23 0.65 -1.54
N ARG A 129 -17.24 -0.04 -0.94
CA ARG A 129 -17.44 -0.82 0.28
C ARG A 129 -17.86 0.04 1.47
N LEU A 130 -17.42 1.29 1.53
CA LEU A 130 -17.66 2.26 2.59
C LEU A 130 -18.79 3.25 2.25
N ALA A 131 -19.55 3.02 1.16
CA ALA A 131 -20.59 3.92 0.66
C ALA A 131 -20.11 5.37 0.45
N LEU A 132 -18.86 5.53 0.02
CA LEU A 132 -18.26 6.78 -0.44
C LEU A 132 -18.37 6.87 -1.97
N PRO A 133 -18.33 8.08 -2.55
CA PRO A 133 -18.36 8.28 -4.00
C PRO A 133 -17.12 7.68 -4.67
N GLU A 134 -17.33 7.03 -5.82
CA GLU A 134 -16.23 6.65 -6.70
C GLU A 134 -15.72 7.88 -7.46
N MET A 135 -14.43 7.91 -7.75
CA MET A 135 -13.76 8.99 -8.47
C MET A 135 -13.37 8.53 -9.87
N ASP A 136 -13.33 9.47 -10.81
CA ASP A 136 -12.70 9.22 -12.11
C ASP A 136 -11.23 8.81 -11.93
N ARG A 137 -10.80 7.80 -12.68
CA ARG A 137 -9.44 7.24 -12.54
C ARG A 137 -8.38 8.22 -13.02
N GLU A 138 -8.68 9.01 -14.04
CA GLU A 138 -7.76 10.04 -14.50
C GLU A 138 -7.68 11.20 -13.51
N ASP A 139 -8.76 11.53 -12.79
CA ASP A 139 -8.67 12.50 -11.68
C ASP A 139 -7.75 12.01 -10.56
N PHE A 140 -7.81 10.71 -10.20
CA PHE A 140 -6.87 10.13 -9.24
C PHE A 140 -5.42 10.28 -9.73
N VAL A 141 -5.12 9.90 -10.97
CA VAL A 141 -3.75 9.97 -11.50
C VAL A 141 -3.28 11.41 -11.71
N ALA A 142 -4.15 12.28 -12.22
CA ALA A 142 -3.86 13.70 -12.40
C ALA A 142 -3.54 14.39 -11.07
N SER A 143 -4.23 14.03 -9.99
CA SER A 143 -3.91 14.53 -8.66
C SER A 143 -2.48 14.18 -8.21
N LEU A 144 -1.96 13.02 -8.62
CA LEU A 144 -0.55 12.64 -8.36
C LEU A 144 0.41 13.41 -9.27
N VAL A 145 0.08 13.53 -10.56
CA VAL A 145 0.88 14.22 -11.57
C VAL A 145 1.10 15.68 -11.18
N ASP A 146 0.01 16.42 -10.99
CA ASP A 146 0.08 17.86 -10.71
C ASP A 146 0.72 18.15 -9.36
N TYR A 147 0.43 17.32 -8.35
CA TYR A 147 1.04 17.43 -7.03
C TYR A 147 2.56 17.18 -7.07
N VAL A 148 3.01 16.09 -7.70
CA VAL A 148 4.43 15.74 -7.78
C VAL A 148 5.19 16.75 -8.65
N ARG A 149 4.57 17.34 -9.67
CA ARG A 149 5.18 18.45 -10.43
C ARG A 149 5.41 19.68 -9.56
N ALA A 150 4.40 20.07 -8.76
CA ALA A 150 4.50 21.21 -7.85
C ALA A 150 5.57 21.01 -6.77
N ASP A 151 5.66 19.80 -6.21
CA ASP A 151 6.58 19.46 -5.12
C ASP A 151 7.75 18.58 -5.56
N SER A 152 8.16 18.67 -6.83
CA SER A 152 9.19 17.81 -7.42
C SER A 152 10.52 17.84 -6.66
N LYS A 153 10.88 18.97 -6.04
CA LYS A 153 12.09 19.09 -5.19
C LYS A 153 12.10 18.12 -4.00
N TRP A 154 10.93 17.71 -3.51
CA TRP A 154 10.79 16.82 -2.36
C TRP A 154 10.90 15.34 -2.72
N VAL A 155 11.01 14.98 -4.00
CA VAL A 155 11.30 13.61 -4.41
C VAL A 155 12.79 13.36 -4.23
N PRO A 156 13.20 12.53 -3.24
CA PRO A 156 14.60 12.30 -2.94
C PRO A 156 15.31 11.58 -4.07
N GLU A 157 16.63 11.73 -4.07
CA GLU A 157 17.53 11.02 -4.97
C GLU A 157 18.22 9.88 -4.22
N GLY A 158 18.66 8.87 -4.97
CA GLY A 158 19.45 7.75 -4.45
C GLY A 158 18.65 6.49 -4.16
N ASP A 159 19.38 5.40 -4.04
CA ASP A 159 18.82 4.04 -3.94
C ASP A 159 17.92 3.86 -2.72
N GLY A 160 16.76 3.26 -2.96
CA GLY A 160 15.79 2.93 -1.92
C GLY A 160 15.06 4.15 -1.34
N THR A 161 15.27 5.34 -1.88
CA THR A 161 14.52 6.55 -1.51
C THR A 161 13.29 6.72 -2.40
N SER A 162 12.26 7.40 -1.88
CA SER A 162 11.05 7.74 -2.65
C SER A 162 10.27 8.87 -1.96
N LEU A 163 9.39 9.54 -2.69
CA LEU A 163 8.31 10.32 -2.08
C LEU A 163 7.11 9.39 -1.89
N TYR A 164 6.76 9.09 -0.64
CA TYR A 164 5.57 8.31 -0.37
C TYR A 164 4.34 9.22 -0.45
N LEU A 165 3.41 8.85 -1.33
CA LEU A 165 2.16 9.56 -1.62
C LEU A 165 1.00 8.84 -0.92
N ARG A 166 0.19 9.61 -0.21
CA ARG A 166 -0.99 9.17 0.55
C ARG A 166 -2.23 9.84 0.00
N PRO A 167 -2.88 9.25 -1.02
CA PRO A 167 -4.24 9.61 -1.39
C PRO A 167 -5.23 9.13 -0.33
N PHE A 168 -6.26 9.92 0.00
CA PHE A 168 -7.32 9.51 0.91
C PHE A 168 -8.59 10.31 0.69
N MET A 169 -9.74 9.70 0.99
CA MET A 169 -11.03 10.40 1.01
C MET A 169 -11.84 10.02 2.25
N PHE A 170 -12.65 10.95 2.73
CA PHE A 170 -13.43 10.76 3.94
C PHE A 170 -14.70 11.61 3.97
N ALA A 171 -15.68 11.16 4.77
CA ALA A 171 -16.91 11.87 5.04
C ALA A 171 -16.68 13.16 5.84
N SER A 172 -16.63 14.30 5.16
CA SER A 172 -16.42 15.62 5.76
C SER A 172 -17.72 16.34 6.14
N GLU A 173 -18.88 15.82 5.72
CA GLU A 173 -20.19 16.33 6.11
C GLU A 173 -20.40 16.32 7.63
N ALA A 174 -21.01 17.38 8.16
CA ALA A 174 -21.31 17.53 9.58
C ALA A 174 -22.66 16.89 9.94
N PHE A 175 -22.64 15.68 10.52
CA PHE A 175 -23.83 15.01 11.04
C PHE A 175 -23.46 13.90 12.03
N VAL A 176 -24.35 13.65 13.01
CA VAL A 176 -24.22 12.54 13.97
C VAL A 176 -25.28 11.45 13.72
N GLY A 177 -26.15 11.61 12.72
CA GLY A 177 -26.98 10.49 12.24
C GLY A 177 -26.12 9.40 11.59
N VAL A 178 -26.58 8.15 11.51
CA VAL A 178 -25.84 7.09 10.80
C VAL A 178 -26.42 6.93 9.40
N HIS A 179 -25.77 7.54 8.41
CA HIS A 179 -26.04 7.36 6.99
C HIS A 179 -24.76 7.63 6.16
N ALA A 180 -24.79 7.31 4.87
CA ALA A 180 -23.71 7.65 3.95
C ALA A 180 -23.63 9.18 3.79
N ALA A 181 -22.41 9.72 3.87
CA ALA A 181 -22.17 11.13 3.68
C ALA A 181 -22.54 11.61 2.27
N GLN A 182 -23.03 12.84 2.20
CA GLN A 182 -23.37 13.59 1.00
C GLN A 182 -22.29 14.61 0.64
N VAL A 183 -21.30 14.80 1.52
CA VAL A 183 -20.13 15.64 1.30
C VAL A 183 -18.87 14.87 1.70
N VAL A 184 -17.93 14.78 0.77
CA VAL A 184 -16.69 14.01 0.91
C VAL A 184 -15.54 14.85 0.38
N ASP A 185 -14.44 14.90 1.11
CA ASP A 185 -13.19 15.49 0.61
C ASP A 185 -12.18 14.39 0.29
N TYR A 186 -11.43 14.58 -0.79
CA TYR A 186 -10.29 13.79 -1.20
C TYR A 186 -9.02 14.65 -1.14
N TYR A 187 -7.93 14.05 -0.67
CA TYR A 187 -6.62 14.68 -0.65
C TYR A 187 -5.51 13.74 -1.09
N VAL A 188 -4.38 14.32 -1.52
CA VAL A 188 -3.09 13.63 -1.62
C VAL A 188 -2.05 14.44 -0.85
N ILE A 189 -1.34 13.78 0.07
CA ILE A 189 -0.17 14.33 0.77
C ILE A 189 1.05 13.46 0.49
N GLY A 190 2.24 14.03 0.59
CA GLY A 190 3.51 13.35 0.32
C GLY A 190 4.49 13.46 1.48
N SER A 191 5.30 12.43 1.65
CA SER A 191 6.32 12.34 2.69
C SER A 191 7.62 11.74 2.14
N PRO A 192 8.72 12.52 2.06
CA PRO A 192 10.02 12.00 1.65
C PRO A 192 10.45 10.83 2.54
N SER A 193 10.85 9.72 1.94
CA SER A 193 11.08 8.45 2.64
C SER A 193 12.38 7.81 2.18
N GLY A 194 13.19 7.37 3.15
CA GLY A 194 14.44 6.68 2.91
C GLY A 194 14.26 5.17 2.77
N PRO A 195 15.37 4.42 2.67
CA PRO A 195 15.34 2.96 2.66
C PRO A 195 14.66 2.42 3.91
N TYR A 196 13.70 1.50 3.72
CA TYR A 196 12.95 0.91 4.83
C TYR A 196 13.86 0.15 5.81
N PHE A 197 14.90 -0.51 5.30
CA PHE A 197 15.86 -1.28 6.08
C PHE A 197 17.20 -0.55 6.23
N LYS A 198 17.27 0.45 7.12
CA LYS A 198 18.50 1.21 7.40
C LYS A 198 19.68 0.30 7.86
N SER A 199 19.37 -0.82 8.54
CA SER A 199 20.34 -1.79 9.07
C SER A 199 20.56 -3.01 8.16
N GLY A 200 20.11 -2.96 6.91
CA GLY A 200 20.21 -4.06 5.95
C GLY A 200 19.01 -5.02 5.99
N PHE A 201 18.92 -5.86 4.95
CA PHE A 201 17.79 -6.76 4.65
C PHE A 201 17.76 -7.98 5.60
N THR A 202 17.53 -7.72 6.89
CA THR A 202 17.71 -8.65 8.02
C THR A 202 16.41 -9.37 8.44
N GLY A 203 15.26 -8.91 7.93
CA GLY A 203 13.95 -9.50 8.20
C GLY A 203 13.31 -9.05 9.52
N VAL A 204 12.09 -9.53 9.77
CA VAL A 204 11.29 -9.17 10.94
C VAL A 204 10.79 -10.41 11.68
N ALA A 205 10.59 -10.25 12.99
CA ALA A 205 9.94 -11.24 13.84
C ALA A 205 8.43 -10.94 13.93
N ILE A 206 7.62 -11.98 13.73
CA ILE A 206 6.17 -11.88 13.58
C ILE A 206 5.47 -12.66 14.69
N TRP A 207 4.54 -11.98 15.36
CA TRP A 207 3.63 -12.59 16.32
C TRP A 207 2.35 -13.06 15.61
N VAL A 208 2.03 -14.35 15.67
CA VAL A 208 0.75 -14.86 15.17
C VAL A 208 -0.30 -14.67 16.26
N VAL A 209 -1.26 -13.78 16.02
CA VAL A 209 -2.25 -13.41 17.02
C VAL A 209 -3.46 -14.35 16.96
N LYS A 210 -3.94 -14.76 18.13
CA LYS A 210 -5.23 -15.46 18.34
C LYS A 210 -6.19 -14.56 19.10
N GLY A 211 -7.50 -14.72 18.88
CA GLY A 211 -8.56 -13.92 19.50
C GLY A 211 -8.71 -12.48 18.96
N TYR A 212 -7.84 -12.07 18.04
CA TYR A 212 -7.98 -10.83 17.27
C TYR A 212 -7.98 -11.15 15.78
N HIS A 213 -8.91 -10.57 15.04
CA HIS A 213 -9.04 -10.78 13.60
C HIS A 213 -9.02 -9.45 12.87
N ARG A 214 -8.36 -9.44 11.71
CA ARG A 214 -8.24 -8.23 10.90
C ARG A 214 -9.57 -7.85 10.24
N ALA A 215 -10.27 -8.85 9.72
CA ALA A 215 -11.56 -8.71 9.08
C ALA A 215 -12.27 -10.07 9.04
N GLY A 216 -13.61 -10.07 9.08
CA GLY A 216 -14.43 -11.26 8.84
C GLY A 216 -15.14 -11.22 7.47
N PRO A 217 -15.65 -12.34 6.95
CA PRO A 217 -16.34 -12.38 5.66
C PRO A 217 -17.52 -11.42 5.58
N GLY A 218 -17.65 -10.75 4.44
CA GLY A 218 -18.63 -9.67 4.26
C GLY A 218 -18.24 -8.35 4.96
N GLY A 219 -17.15 -8.32 5.72
CA GLY A 219 -16.61 -7.14 6.37
C GLY A 219 -15.87 -6.20 5.41
N THR A 220 -14.99 -5.36 5.96
CA THR A 220 -14.24 -4.33 5.22
C THR A 220 -12.84 -4.78 4.81
N GLY A 221 -12.50 -6.06 4.95
CA GLY A 221 -11.13 -6.56 4.73
C GLY A 221 -10.57 -6.28 3.34
N THR A 222 -11.39 -6.38 2.30
CA THR A 222 -10.95 -6.10 0.93
C THR A 222 -10.80 -4.60 0.62
N ALA A 223 -11.24 -3.73 1.52
CA ALA A 223 -11.13 -2.28 1.37
C ALA A 223 -9.93 -1.75 2.17
N LYS A 224 -9.24 -0.75 1.63
CA LYS A 224 -8.17 -0.05 2.35
C LYS A 224 -8.78 1.06 3.22
N ALA A 225 -9.58 0.64 4.19
CA ALA A 225 -10.38 1.52 5.05
C ALA A 225 -9.67 1.81 6.38
N GLY A 226 -9.80 3.04 6.89
CA GLY A 226 -9.16 3.47 8.14
C GLY A 226 -9.50 2.58 9.34
N GLY A 227 -10.77 2.17 9.45
CA GLY A 227 -11.26 1.32 10.54
C GLY A 227 -10.54 -0.04 10.66
N ASN A 228 -10.08 -0.62 9.54
CA ASN A 228 -9.32 -1.88 9.57
C ASN A 228 -7.98 -1.71 10.30
N TYR A 229 -7.33 -0.57 10.13
CA TYR A 229 -6.04 -0.26 10.74
C TYR A 229 -6.21 0.14 12.21
N ALA A 230 -7.27 0.89 12.54
CA ALA A 230 -7.60 1.22 13.92
C ALA A 230 -7.84 -0.05 14.75
N ALA A 231 -8.58 -1.02 14.21
CA ALA A 231 -8.85 -2.30 14.87
C ALA A 231 -7.58 -3.16 15.08
N SER A 232 -6.54 -2.97 14.26
CA SER A 232 -5.28 -3.73 14.39
C SER A 232 -4.32 -3.17 15.43
N LEU A 233 -4.56 -1.99 16.01
CA LEU A 233 -3.60 -1.35 16.92
C LEU A 233 -3.43 -2.12 18.23
N MET A 234 -4.52 -2.57 18.86
CA MET A 234 -4.44 -3.32 20.13
C MET A 234 -3.60 -4.61 20.02
N PRO A 235 -3.83 -5.53 19.05
CA PRO A 235 -2.99 -6.71 18.92
C PRO A 235 -1.54 -6.36 18.56
N GLN A 236 -1.31 -5.26 17.83
CA GLN A 236 0.03 -4.78 17.52
C GLN A 236 0.78 -4.30 18.78
N GLU A 237 0.12 -3.60 19.70
CA GLU A 237 0.72 -3.21 20.99
C GLU A 237 1.10 -4.44 21.82
N VAL A 238 0.21 -5.43 21.92
CA VAL A 238 0.50 -6.69 22.63
C VAL A 238 1.71 -7.41 22.04
N ALA A 239 1.83 -7.44 20.72
CA ALA A 239 2.99 -8.03 20.04
C ALA A 239 4.28 -7.22 20.30
N ALA A 240 4.19 -5.89 20.31
CA ALA A 240 5.33 -5.02 20.59
C ALA A 240 5.85 -5.18 22.02
N GLU A 241 4.95 -5.31 23.02
CA GLU A 241 5.32 -5.62 24.41
C GLU A 241 6.07 -6.95 24.54
N LYS A 242 5.78 -7.91 23.65
CA LYS A 242 6.48 -9.20 23.55
C LYS A 242 7.75 -9.13 22.67
N GLY A 243 8.10 -7.97 22.12
CA GLY A 243 9.30 -7.75 21.31
C GLY A 243 9.15 -8.06 19.82
N PHE A 244 7.92 -8.16 19.30
CA PHE A 244 7.66 -8.43 17.89
C PHE A 244 7.35 -7.17 17.09
N SER A 245 7.77 -7.15 15.82
CA SER A 245 7.65 -5.97 14.97
C SER A 245 6.26 -5.82 14.35
N GLN A 246 5.55 -6.94 14.12
CA GLN A 246 4.26 -6.97 13.44
C GLN A 246 3.44 -8.18 13.90
N VAL A 247 2.14 -8.12 13.67
CA VAL A 247 1.21 -9.24 13.87
C VAL A 247 0.84 -9.92 12.56
N CYS A 248 0.63 -11.23 12.61
CA CYS A 248 -0.03 -11.98 11.56
C CYS A 248 -1.37 -12.51 12.05
N PHE A 249 -2.42 -12.26 11.26
CA PHE A 249 -3.79 -12.62 11.55
C PHE A 249 -4.14 -13.98 10.95
N LEU A 250 -4.97 -14.70 11.70
CA LEU A 250 -5.60 -15.93 11.26
C LEU A 250 -7.06 -15.67 10.89
N ASP A 251 -7.63 -16.61 10.14
CA ASP A 251 -9.02 -16.59 9.76
C ASP A 251 -9.96 -16.49 10.98
N THR A 252 -11.08 -15.78 10.78
CA THR A 252 -11.99 -15.38 11.87
C THR A 252 -12.70 -16.56 12.54
N TYR A 253 -12.85 -17.70 11.86
CA TYR A 253 -13.74 -18.76 12.34
C TYR A 253 -13.01 -19.95 12.92
N GLU A 254 -11.98 -20.42 12.23
CA GLU A 254 -11.23 -21.60 12.62
C GLU A 254 -9.95 -21.25 13.36
N GLU A 255 -9.43 -20.03 13.22
CA GLU A 255 -8.10 -19.62 13.69
C GLU A 255 -7.00 -20.59 13.24
N LYS A 256 -7.10 -21.06 11.99
CA LYS A 256 -6.18 -22.06 11.42
C LYS A 256 -5.42 -21.53 10.21
N TYR A 257 -6.02 -20.66 9.42
CA TYR A 257 -5.49 -20.26 8.13
C TYR A 257 -4.89 -18.86 8.21
N LEU A 258 -3.69 -18.69 7.65
CA LEU A 258 -3.05 -17.38 7.55
C LEU A 258 -3.82 -16.47 6.58
N GLU A 259 -3.96 -15.20 6.95
CA GLU A 259 -4.57 -14.17 6.08
C GLU A 259 -3.56 -13.07 5.72
N GLU A 260 -3.32 -12.14 6.64
CA GLU A 260 -2.48 -10.96 6.42
C GLU A 260 -1.56 -10.71 7.60
N LEU A 261 -0.49 -9.96 7.33
CA LEU A 261 0.49 -9.55 8.31
C LEU A 261 0.44 -8.03 8.43
N GLY A 262 -0.17 -7.54 9.51
CA GLY A 262 -0.47 -6.12 9.69
C GLY A 262 -1.28 -5.58 8.51
N GLY A 263 -0.63 -4.75 7.69
CA GLY A 263 -1.18 -4.22 6.43
C GLY A 263 -0.46 -4.72 5.17
N MET A 264 0.18 -5.88 5.23
CA MET A 264 0.96 -6.51 4.15
C MET A 264 0.43 -7.91 3.83
N ASN A 265 0.53 -8.29 2.55
CA ASN A 265 0.29 -9.67 2.13
C ASN A 265 1.54 -10.51 2.41
N MET A 266 1.40 -11.84 2.43
CA MET A 266 2.53 -12.75 2.70
C MET A 266 2.65 -13.87 1.67
N PHE A 267 3.86 -14.40 1.57
CA PHE A 267 4.24 -15.48 0.66
C PHE A 267 5.12 -16.48 1.40
N VAL A 268 4.94 -17.76 1.05
CA VAL A 268 5.73 -18.88 1.54
C VAL A 268 6.46 -19.48 0.35
N VAL A 269 7.79 -19.54 0.44
CA VAL A 269 8.65 -20.20 -0.55
C VAL A 269 8.91 -21.62 -0.07
N MET A 270 8.64 -22.57 -0.95
CA MET A 270 8.85 -24.00 -0.70
C MET A 270 10.26 -24.42 -1.15
N ALA A 271 10.79 -25.50 -0.56
CA ALA A 271 12.12 -26.01 -0.90
C ALA A 271 12.25 -26.50 -2.36
N ASP A 272 11.12 -26.89 -2.97
CA ASP A 272 11.06 -27.29 -4.39
C ASP A 272 10.97 -26.08 -5.35
N GLY A 273 10.97 -24.85 -4.82
CA GLY A 273 10.90 -23.61 -5.58
C GLY A 273 9.48 -23.13 -5.90
N THR A 274 8.44 -23.90 -5.55
CA THR A 274 7.05 -23.42 -5.64
C THR A 274 6.76 -22.34 -4.60
N ILE A 275 5.77 -21.48 -4.87
CA ILE A 275 5.39 -20.38 -3.98
C ILE A 275 3.91 -20.45 -3.66
N ARG A 276 3.57 -20.25 -2.38
CA ARG A 276 2.20 -20.17 -1.87
C ARG A 276 1.93 -18.77 -1.34
N THR A 277 0.70 -18.29 -1.50
CA THR A 277 0.19 -17.07 -0.84
C THR A 277 -1.28 -17.27 -0.48
N PRO A 278 -1.78 -16.69 0.62
CA PRO A 278 -3.21 -16.74 0.92
C PRO A 278 -4.08 -16.31 -0.26
N GLU A 279 -5.12 -17.08 -0.57
CA GLU A 279 -6.09 -16.77 -1.62
C GLU A 279 -6.92 -15.51 -1.29
N LEU A 280 -7.41 -14.82 -2.32
CA LEU A 280 -8.29 -13.66 -2.15
C LEU A 280 -9.71 -14.11 -1.74
N SER A 281 -9.87 -14.49 -0.47
CA SER A 281 -11.08 -15.08 0.12
C SER A 281 -12.19 -14.08 0.47
N GLY A 282 -12.03 -12.80 0.13
CA GLY A 282 -12.96 -11.72 0.50
C GLY A 282 -12.70 -11.08 1.86
N VAL A 283 -11.62 -11.48 2.54
CA VAL A 283 -11.14 -10.87 3.80
C VAL A 283 -9.69 -10.40 3.71
N ILE A 284 -9.03 -10.61 2.58
CA ILE A 284 -7.67 -10.15 2.31
C ILE A 284 -7.71 -8.95 1.38
N LEU A 285 -6.92 -7.92 1.68
CA LEU A 285 -6.71 -6.77 0.82
C LEU A 285 -5.90 -7.21 -0.40
N GLU A 286 -6.44 -6.94 -1.58
CA GLU A 286 -5.72 -7.19 -2.84
C GLU A 286 -4.58 -6.18 -3.01
N GLY A 287 -3.36 -6.61 -2.67
CA GLY A 287 -2.15 -5.79 -2.78
C GLY A 287 -1.66 -5.63 -4.22
N GLY A 288 -1.41 -4.39 -4.67
CA GLY A 288 -0.75 -4.14 -5.95
C GLY A 288 0.65 -4.75 -6.05
N THR A 289 1.39 -4.81 -4.93
CA THR A 289 2.67 -5.52 -4.85
C THR A 289 2.48 -7.02 -4.92
N ARG A 290 1.50 -7.59 -4.19
CA ARG A 290 1.15 -9.02 -4.25
C ARG A 290 0.82 -9.46 -5.67
N SER A 291 -0.05 -8.73 -6.36
CA SER A 291 -0.44 -9.03 -7.74
C SER A 291 0.78 -8.96 -8.69
N ALA A 292 1.64 -7.95 -8.55
CA ALA A 292 2.86 -7.83 -9.35
C ALA A 292 3.80 -9.04 -9.15
N ILE A 293 4.01 -9.45 -7.89
CA ILE A 293 4.83 -10.63 -7.56
C ILE A 293 4.24 -11.89 -8.18
N CYS A 294 2.93 -12.13 -8.02
CA CYS A 294 2.26 -13.31 -8.58
C CYS A 294 2.42 -13.38 -10.11
N ARG A 295 2.16 -12.26 -10.82
CA ARG A 295 2.29 -12.21 -12.28
C ARG A 295 3.74 -12.45 -12.72
N MET A 296 4.69 -11.72 -12.13
CA MET A 296 6.11 -11.82 -12.45
C MET A 296 6.63 -13.26 -12.28
N LEU A 297 6.32 -13.89 -11.15
CA LEU A 297 6.79 -15.25 -10.86
C LEU A 297 6.21 -16.30 -11.83
N ARG A 298 4.93 -16.19 -12.16
CA ARG A 298 4.25 -17.09 -13.11
C ARG A 298 4.86 -17.02 -14.50
N GLU A 299 5.10 -15.80 -14.99
CA GLU A 299 5.73 -15.58 -16.30
C GLU A 299 7.20 -16.04 -16.33
N GLN A 300 7.89 -16.01 -15.18
CA GLN A 300 9.22 -16.62 -15.00
C GLN A 300 9.19 -18.15 -14.86
N GLY A 301 8.01 -18.79 -14.94
CA GLY A 301 7.85 -20.24 -14.84
C GLY A 301 7.85 -20.80 -13.40
N THR A 302 7.75 -19.93 -12.39
CA THR A 302 7.53 -20.36 -11.00
C THR A 302 6.06 -20.72 -10.79
N GLU A 303 5.76 -21.88 -10.22
CA GLU A 303 4.39 -22.23 -9.84
C GLU A 303 3.95 -21.40 -8.62
N VAL A 304 2.88 -20.62 -8.78
CA VAL A 304 2.33 -19.76 -7.72
C VAL A 304 0.91 -20.22 -7.39
N ARG A 305 0.75 -20.77 -6.18
CA ARG A 305 -0.53 -21.23 -5.62
C ARG A 305 -1.14 -20.16 -4.71
N GLU A 306 -2.33 -19.72 -5.08
CA GLU A 306 -3.16 -18.85 -4.24
C GLU A 306 -4.18 -19.75 -3.54
N GLU A 307 -3.95 -20.06 -2.26
CA GLU A 307 -4.71 -21.06 -1.52
C GLU A 307 -4.71 -20.77 -0.01
N LYS A 308 -5.54 -21.49 0.75
CA LYS A 308 -5.48 -21.44 2.21
C LYS A 308 -4.18 -22.06 2.71
N ILE A 309 -3.51 -21.38 3.65
CA ILE A 309 -2.27 -21.87 4.27
C ILE A 309 -2.54 -22.15 5.74
N ALA A 310 -2.60 -23.43 6.12
CA ALA A 310 -2.80 -23.82 7.50
C ALA A 310 -1.54 -23.55 8.34
N LEU A 311 -1.73 -22.95 9.52
CA LEU A 311 -0.66 -22.57 10.43
C LEU A 311 0.15 -23.78 10.89
N ASP A 312 -0.52 -24.87 11.28
CA ASP A 312 0.15 -26.08 11.76
C ASP A 312 1.02 -26.72 10.66
N GLU A 313 0.53 -26.75 9.42
CA GLU A 313 1.27 -27.25 8.27
C GLU A 313 2.48 -26.37 7.95
N LEU A 314 2.31 -25.04 8.04
CA LEU A 314 3.40 -24.10 7.85
C LEU A 314 4.49 -24.31 8.91
N VAL A 315 4.12 -24.36 10.19
CA VAL A 315 5.07 -24.55 11.30
C VAL A 315 5.79 -25.90 11.17
N ALA A 316 5.09 -26.98 10.83
CA ALA A 316 5.70 -28.27 10.57
C ALA A 316 6.64 -28.23 9.36
N GLY A 317 6.24 -27.56 8.28
CA GLY A 317 7.03 -27.39 7.07
C GLY A 317 8.31 -26.59 7.28
N ILE A 318 8.27 -25.56 8.15
CA ILE A 318 9.47 -24.81 8.56
C ILE A 318 10.43 -25.73 9.32
N ARG A 319 9.92 -26.47 10.32
CA ARG A 319 10.74 -27.39 11.13
C ARG A 319 11.38 -28.51 10.31
N SER A 320 10.69 -28.99 9.28
CA SER A 320 11.19 -30.07 8.41
C SER A 320 12.03 -29.57 7.24
N GLY A 321 12.15 -28.25 7.02
CA GLY A 321 12.85 -27.65 5.89
C GLY A 321 12.12 -27.77 4.54
N VAL A 322 10.84 -28.13 4.54
CA VAL A 322 9.98 -28.12 3.34
C VAL A 322 9.60 -26.69 2.95
N VAL A 323 9.53 -25.80 3.92
CA VAL A 323 9.40 -24.35 3.74
C VAL A 323 10.80 -23.75 3.86
N SER A 324 11.23 -23.02 2.84
CA SER A 324 12.59 -22.47 2.74
C SER A 324 12.66 -21.00 3.16
N GLU A 325 11.66 -20.19 2.81
CA GLU A 325 11.63 -18.76 3.08
C GLU A 325 10.18 -18.30 3.31
N ILE A 326 10.00 -17.21 4.06
CA ILE A 326 8.73 -16.49 4.13
C ILE A 326 9.02 -15.00 3.98
N PHE A 327 8.16 -14.29 3.26
CA PHE A 327 8.23 -12.84 3.16
C PHE A 327 6.86 -12.17 3.13
N ALA A 328 6.81 -10.93 3.61
CA ALA A 328 5.68 -10.02 3.45
C ALA A 328 5.92 -9.08 2.27
N CYS A 329 4.85 -8.52 1.70
CA CYS A 329 4.95 -7.51 0.65
C CYS A 329 3.88 -6.41 0.77
N GLY A 330 4.23 -5.22 0.29
CA GLY A 330 3.37 -4.04 0.28
C GLY A 330 4.16 -2.77 -0.10
N THR A 331 3.48 -1.67 -0.44
CA THR A 331 4.13 -0.47 -0.99
C THR A 331 5.28 0.07 -0.12
N ALA A 332 5.12 0.08 1.21
CA ALA A 332 6.07 0.72 2.13
C ALA A 332 7.46 0.06 2.09
N ALA A 333 7.51 -1.26 2.28
CA ALA A 333 8.77 -2.01 2.35
C ALA A 333 9.07 -2.83 1.09
N VAL A 334 8.17 -2.83 0.10
CA VAL A 334 8.19 -3.65 -1.13
C VAL A 334 8.12 -5.14 -0.82
N VAL A 335 9.21 -5.71 -0.31
CA VAL A 335 9.34 -7.10 0.14
C VAL A 335 10.13 -7.11 1.44
N THR A 336 9.62 -7.81 2.46
CA THR A 336 10.20 -7.90 3.80
C THR A 336 10.36 -9.36 4.20
N PRO A 337 11.58 -9.87 4.43
CA PRO A 337 11.78 -11.22 4.91
C PRO A 337 11.16 -11.40 6.31
N ILE A 338 10.62 -12.59 6.56
CA ILE A 338 10.14 -13.00 7.89
C ILE A 338 11.10 -14.06 8.40
N THR A 339 11.86 -13.71 9.44
CA THR A 339 12.93 -14.56 9.98
C THR A 339 12.52 -15.30 11.24
N ARG A 340 11.40 -14.92 11.85
CA ARG A 340 10.82 -15.62 13.00
C ARG A 340 9.31 -15.51 12.99
N LEU A 341 8.63 -16.63 13.21
CA LEU A 341 7.19 -16.72 13.37
C LEU A 341 6.90 -17.41 14.69
N THR A 342 6.04 -16.83 15.52
CA THR A 342 5.80 -17.37 16.86
C THR A 342 4.46 -16.94 17.44
N ASN A 343 3.94 -17.75 18.34
CA ASN A 343 2.87 -17.42 19.27
C ASN A 343 3.14 -18.14 20.61
N ASP A 344 2.15 -18.22 21.51
CA ASP A 344 2.33 -18.90 22.79
C ASP A 344 2.56 -20.43 22.67
N ASP A 345 2.25 -21.05 21.52
CA ASP A 345 2.33 -22.50 21.28
C ASP A 345 3.59 -22.93 20.50
N PHE A 346 4.19 -22.02 19.71
CA PHE A 346 5.36 -22.34 18.90
C PHE A 346 6.30 -21.15 18.71
N ASP A 347 7.54 -21.48 18.38
CA ASP A 347 8.57 -20.54 17.97
C ASP A 347 9.42 -21.20 16.87
N VAL A 348 9.46 -20.59 15.69
CA VAL A 348 10.22 -21.09 14.55
C VAL A 348 10.96 -19.97 13.84
N GLU A 349 12.17 -20.28 13.38
CA GLU A 349 13.05 -19.34 12.67
C GLU A 349 13.28 -19.81 11.24
N LEU A 350 13.51 -18.84 10.35
CA LEU A 350 13.77 -19.02 8.93
C LEU A 350 14.90 -18.09 8.49
N PRO A 351 15.72 -18.49 7.49
CA PRO A 351 16.74 -17.62 6.94
C PRO A 351 16.13 -16.53 6.05
N VAL A 352 16.88 -15.44 5.86
CA VAL A 352 16.64 -14.53 4.72
C VAL A 352 17.19 -15.21 3.47
N GLY A 353 16.32 -15.81 2.67
CA GLY A 353 16.74 -16.56 1.49
C GLY A 353 16.86 -15.75 0.21
N GLU A 354 17.40 -16.42 -0.81
CA GLU A 354 17.78 -15.82 -2.09
C GLU A 354 16.56 -15.51 -2.97
N LYS A 355 15.48 -16.29 -2.88
CA LYS A 355 14.27 -16.03 -3.68
C LYS A 355 13.63 -14.70 -3.24
N THR A 356 13.55 -14.45 -1.93
CA THR A 356 13.04 -13.21 -1.36
C THR A 356 13.88 -12.01 -1.81
N LYS A 357 15.21 -12.11 -1.75
CA LYS A 357 16.13 -11.06 -2.22
C LYS A 357 15.99 -10.81 -3.73
N ALA A 358 15.86 -11.86 -4.53
CA ALA A 358 15.69 -11.75 -5.98
C ALA A 358 14.38 -11.04 -6.34
N ILE A 359 13.27 -11.40 -5.68
CA ILE A 359 11.97 -10.73 -5.89
C ILE A 359 12.04 -9.25 -5.50
N HIS A 360 12.66 -8.93 -4.36
CA HIS A 360 12.89 -7.55 -3.95
C HIS A 360 13.69 -6.78 -5.01
N ALA A 361 14.85 -7.29 -5.38
CA ALA A 361 15.77 -6.64 -6.32
C ALA A 361 15.16 -6.44 -7.72
N GLU A 362 14.35 -7.38 -8.20
CA GLU A 362 13.65 -7.26 -9.47
C GLU A 362 12.62 -6.13 -9.41
N LEU A 363 11.73 -6.14 -8.40
CA LEU A 363 10.68 -5.13 -8.27
C LEU A 363 11.22 -3.73 -8.01
N THR A 364 12.19 -3.58 -7.10
CA THR A 364 12.79 -2.27 -6.85
C THR A 364 13.60 -1.80 -8.05
N GLY A 365 14.24 -2.73 -8.78
CA GLY A 365 14.94 -2.42 -10.02
C GLY A 365 13.99 -1.83 -11.08
N ILE A 366 12.79 -2.40 -11.23
CA ILE A 366 11.76 -1.86 -12.12
C ILE A 366 11.30 -0.48 -11.61
N GLN A 367 10.95 -0.35 -10.32
CA GLN A 367 10.47 0.90 -9.72
C GLN A 367 11.43 2.08 -9.92
N MET A 368 12.73 1.82 -9.74
CA MET A 368 13.79 2.83 -9.86
C MET A 368 14.28 3.03 -11.31
N GLY A 369 13.74 2.29 -12.29
CA GLY A 369 14.16 2.39 -13.69
C GLY A 369 15.49 1.70 -14.02
N HIS A 370 16.08 0.96 -13.07
CA HIS A 370 17.33 0.21 -13.28
C HIS A 370 17.13 -1.09 -14.04
N ARG A 371 15.89 -1.56 -14.15
CA ARG A 371 15.49 -2.75 -14.92
C ARG A 371 14.37 -2.38 -15.90
N PRO A 372 14.28 -3.07 -17.04
CA PRO A 372 13.19 -2.88 -17.97
C PRO A 372 11.86 -3.23 -17.31
N ASP A 373 10.80 -2.53 -17.72
CA ASP A 373 9.43 -2.81 -17.31
C ASP A 373 8.68 -3.49 -18.46
N PRO A 374 8.68 -4.83 -18.55
CA PRO A 374 7.96 -5.54 -19.61
C PRO A 374 6.44 -5.52 -19.41
N TYR A 375 5.95 -4.96 -18.30
CA TYR A 375 4.55 -5.01 -17.88
C TYR A 375 3.80 -3.69 -18.08
N ASN A 376 4.51 -2.61 -18.39
CA ASN A 376 4.01 -1.23 -18.39
C ASN A 376 3.38 -0.85 -17.05
N TRP A 377 4.06 -1.19 -15.96
CA TRP A 377 3.73 -0.80 -14.60
C TRP A 377 4.18 0.62 -14.23
N LEU A 378 5.25 1.12 -14.84
CA LEU A 378 5.76 2.45 -14.60
C LEU A 378 4.92 3.50 -15.34
N TYR A 379 4.61 4.58 -14.63
CA TYR A 379 3.90 5.74 -15.17
C TYR A 379 4.66 7.02 -14.83
N ARG A 380 4.96 7.83 -15.85
CA ARG A 380 5.73 9.06 -15.69
C ARG A 380 4.85 10.19 -15.15
N LEU A 381 5.30 10.84 -14.09
CA LEU A 381 4.64 11.98 -13.44
C LEU A 381 5.24 13.32 -13.89
N ALA A 382 6.57 13.42 -13.96
CA ALA A 382 7.30 14.64 -14.34
C ALA A 382 8.51 14.32 -15.25
#